data_AF-W9EJW7-F1
#
_entry.id   AF-W9EJW7-F1
#
_cell.length_a   1.000
_cell.length_b   1.000
_cell.length_c   1.000
_cell.angle_alpha   90.00
_cell.angle_beta   90.00
_cell.angle_gamma   90.00
#
_symmetry.space_group_name_H-M   'P 1'
#
loop_
_entity.id
_entity.type
_entity.pdbx_description
1 polymer ?
#
loop_
_entity_poly.entity_id
_entity_poly.type
_entity_poly.pdbx_seq_one_letter_code
_entity_poly.pdbx_strand_id
1 'polypeptide(L)'
;MVLSAADIHNKKFSTKMRGYNIDEVNDFLNQIIKDYQILKEENDQLTAKLKQSSDALSYYDDLKGSLNQSILVAQEAADNVKQTADHQAQQTIAAAQNKADELLSAATQQANQVLAESSKKAAAVVVATNDYRDSIKTFRTKMIAMLQTQLEFANRSDWTELLEGSDYHQFQEINDAVKQLDSLRSNSVESESNQSLPKRKQRSEYAEPTVLIFPNGEVRPI
;
A
#
# COMPACT_ATOMS: atom_id res chain seq x y z
N MET A 1 -88.04 12.05 -19.11
CA MET A 1 -88.73 13.31 -19.48
C MET A 1 -90.11 12.95 -19.99
N VAL A 2 -91.16 13.67 -19.60
CA VAL A 2 -92.57 13.23 -19.75
C VAL A 2 -93.23 13.65 -21.08
N LEU A 3 -92.64 14.60 -21.81
CA LEU A 3 -93.10 15.09 -23.13
C LEU A 3 -91.89 15.48 -24.00
N SER A 4 -91.97 15.25 -25.30
CA SER A 4 -91.00 15.72 -26.32
C SER A 4 -91.59 16.87 -27.16
N ALA A 5 -90.73 17.59 -27.90
CA ALA A 5 -91.18 18.59 -28.87
C ALA A 5 -92.21 18.02 -29.87
N ALA A 6 -92.03 16.75 -30.26
CA ALA A 6 -92.97 16.04 -31.13
C ALA A 6 -94.29 15.72 -30.43
N ASP A 7 -94.28 15.46 -29.12
CA ASP A 7 -95.49 15.21 -28.33
C ASP A 7 -96.31 16.49 -28.15
N ILE A 8 -95.65 17.66 -28.07
CA ILE A 8 -96.32 18.97 -28.04
C ILE A 8 -96.93 19.29 -29.41
N HIS A 9 -96.21 19.04 -30.50
CA HIS A 9 -96.69 19.26 -31.87
C HIS A 9 -97.89 18.37 -32.24
N ASN A 10 -97.87 17.11 -31.82
CA ASN A 10 -98.92 16.15 -32.17
C ASN A 10 -100.13 16.19 -31.21
N LYS A 11 -100.14 17.10 -30.24
CA LYS A 11 -101.20 17.18 -29.24
C LYS A 11 -102.49 17.73 -29.86
N LYS A 12 -103.56 16.94 -29.81
CA LYS A 12 -104.92 17.37 -30.19
C LYS A 12 -105.74 17.71 -28.95
N PHE A 13 -106.39 18.88 -28.97
CA PHE A 13 -107.32 19.32 -27.92
C PHE A 13 -108.77 19.15 -28.38
N SER A 14 -109.69 18.87 -27.45
CA SER A 14 -111.12 18.83 -27.74
C SER A 14 -111.73 20.23 -27.81
N THR A 15 -112.65 20.47 -28.73
CA THR A 15 -113.31 21.77 -28.93
C THR A 15 -114.60 21.88 -28.09
N LYS A 16 -114.89 23.07 -27.56
CA LYS A 16 -116.11 23.40 -26.80
C LYS A 16 -116.63 24.78 -27.22
N MET A 17 -117.93 25.04 -27.04
CA MET A 17 -118.64 26.25 -27.54
C MET A 17 -118.09 27.61 -27.04
N ARG A 18 -117.26 27.62 -25.98
CA ARG A 18 -116.51 28.78 -25.47
C ARG A 18 -115.06 28.37 -25.16
N GLY A 19 -114.33 27.90 -26.16
CA GLY A 19 -112.92 27.51 -26.07
C GLY A 19 -111.95 28.61 -26.50
N TYR A 20 -110.66 28.39 -26.27
CA TYR A 20 -109.61 29.24 -26.83
C TYR A 20 -109.59 29.18 -28.36
N ASN A 21 -109.12 30.26 -28.99
CA ASN A 21 -108.91 30.30 -30.43
C ASN A 21 -107.83 29.28 -30.82
N ILE A 22 -108.16 28.40 -31.75
CA ILE A 22 -107.30 27.29 -32.18
C ILE A 22 -106.01 27.82 -32.82
N ASP A 23 -106.11 28.87 -33.63
CA ASP A 23 -104.97 29.43 -34.36
C ASP A 23 -103.98 30.10 -33.39
N GLU A 24 -104.47 30.91 -32.44
CA GLU A 24 -103.64 31.54 -31.41
C GLU A 24 -102.94 30.51 -30.50
N VAL A 25 -103.64 29.43 -30.13
CA VAL A 25 -103.06 28.35 -29.34
C VAL A 25 -101.98 27.61 -30.13
N ASN A 26 -102.20 27.34 -31.41
CA ASN A 26 -101.21 26.69 -32.26
C ASN A 26 -99.95 27.57 -32.45
N ASP A 27 -100.12 28.88 -32.66
CA ASP A 27 -99.01 29.82 -32.76
C ASP A 27 -98.18 29.87 -31.47
N PHE A 28 -98.85 29.88 -30.32
CA PHE A 28 -98.18 29.81 -29.01
C PHE A 28 -97.46 28.47 -28.79
N LEU A 29 -98.08 27.34 -29.16
CA LEU A 29 -97.45 26.02 -29.08
C LEU A 29 -96.23 25.91 -30.00
N ASN A 30 -96.26 26.52 -31.19
CA ASN A 30 -95.11 26.59 -32.09
C ASN A 30 -93.94 27.34 -31.45
N GLN A 31 -94.21 28.41 -30.69
CA GLN A 31 -93.18 29.13 -29.94
C GLN A 31 -92.63 28.29 -28.79
N ILE A 32 -93.49 27.61 -28.02
CA ILE A 32 -93.06 26.66 -26.97
C ILE A 32 -92.20 25.54 -27.54
N ILE A 33 -92.56 24.98 -28.70
CA ILE A 33 -91.80 23.91 -29.36
C ILE A 33 -90.38 24.39 -29.69
N LYS A 34 -90.24 25.60 -30.25
CA LYS A 34 -88.92 26.20 -30.55
C LYS A 34 -88.10 26.42 -29.27
N ASP A 35 -88.69 27.05 -28.25
CA ASP A 35 -88.00 27.32 -26.99
C ASP A 35 -87.60 26.02 -26.28
N TYR A 36 -88.44 25.00 -26.36
CA TYR A 36 -88.15 23.68 -25.79
C TYR A 36 -87.01 22.96 -26.51
N GLN A 37 -86.93 23.07 -27.84
CA GLN A 37 -85.82 22.53 -28.63
C GLN A 37 -84.50 23.22 -28.26
N ILE A 38 -84.51 24.55 -28.18
CA ILE A 38 -83.34 25.35 -27.75
C ILE A 38 -82.90 24.92 -26.35
N LEU A 39 -83.83 24.86 -25.40
CA LEU A 39 -83.54 24.47 -24.02
C LEU A 39 -82.98 23.05 -23.92
N LYS A 40 -83.50 22.12 -24.74
CA LYS A 40 -83.00 20.74 -24.78
C LYS A 40 -81.58 20.69 -25.32
N GLU A 41 -81.30 21.39 -26.41
CA GLU A 41 -79.96 21.44 -26.99
C GLU A 41 -78.96 22.09 -26.03
N GLU A 42 -79.33 23.17 -25.35
CA GLU A 42 -78.52 23.77 -24.28
C GLU A 42 -78.29 22.79 -23.11
N ASN A 43 -79.32 22.03 -22.70
CA ASN A 43 -79.17 21.04 -21.63
C ASN A 43 -78.22 19.91 -22.03
N ASP A 44 -78.31 19.41 -23.26
CA ASP A 44 -77.43 18.37 -23.79
C ASP A 44 -75.98 18.91 -23.87
N GLN A 45 -75.79 20.15 -24.33
CA GLN A 45 -74.47 20.80 -24.35
C GLN A 45 -73.88 21.02 -22.95
N LEU A 46 -74.70 21.49 -21.99
CA LEU A 46 -74.27 21.69 -20.60
C LEU A 46 -73.93 20.36 -19.94
N THR A 47 -74.71 19.31 -20.19
CA THR A 47 -74.45 17.96 -19.67
C THR A 47 -73.16 17.39 -20.26
N ALA A 48 -72.91 17.60 -21.55
CA ALA A 48 -71.65 17.20 -22.19
C ALA A 48 -70.44 17.93 -21.58
N LYS A 49 -70.54 19.25 -21.38
CA LYS A 49 -69.49 20.06 -20.72
C LYS A 49 -69.26 19.63 -19.27
N LEU A 50 -70.32 19.36 -18.53
CA LEU A 50 -70.25 18.91 -17.15
C LEU A 50 -69.55 17.55 -17.06
N LYS A 51 -69.90 16.62 -17.95
CA LYS A 51 -69.22 15.32 -18.05
C LYS A 51 -67.74 15.50 -18.38
N GLN A 52 -67.40 16.29 -19.39
CA GLN A 52 -66.01 16.56 -19.76
C GLN A 52 -65.22 17.17 -18.59
N SER A 53 -65.80 18.14 -17.87
CA SER A 53 -65.16 18.77 -16.71
C SER A 53 -65.01 17.79 -15.55
N SER A 54 -65.98 16.91 -15.33
CA SER A 54 -65.92 15.87 -14.30
C SER A 54 -64.83 14.84 -14.61
N ASP A 55 -64.73 14.40 -15.86
CA ASP A 55 -63.69 13.46 -16.30
C ASP A 55 -62.28 14.08 -16.14
N ALA A 56 -62.14 15.37 -16.49
CA ALA A 56 -60.89 16.10 -16.28
C ALA A 56 -60.52 16.21 -14.78
N LEU A 57 -61.49 16.50 -13.92
CA LEU A 57 -61.28 16.55 -12.47
C LEU A 57 -60.82 15.19 -11.91
N SER A 58 -61.45 14.09 -12.33
CA SER A 58 -61.04 12.74 -11.94
C SER A 58 -59.59 12.46 -12.34
N TYR A 59 -59.22 12.79 -13.58
CA TYR A 59 -57.85 12.65 -14.07
C TYR A 59 -56.83 13.43 -13.22
N TYR A 60 -57.16 14.69 -12.86
CA TYR A 60 -56.28 15.49 -12.01
C TYR A 60 -56.15 14.94 -10.59
N ASP A 61 -57.20 14.34 -10.04
CA ASP A 61 -57.16 13.71 -8.71
C ASP A 61 -56.27 12.46 -8.73
N ASP A 62 -56.40 11.61 -9.75
CA ASP A 62 -55.53 10.44 -9.96
C ASP A 62 -54.07 10.84 -10.17
N LEU A 63 -53.84 11.90 -10.96
CA LEU A 63 -52.51 12.45 -11.20
C LEU A 63 -51.89 12.98 -9.90
N LYS A 64 -52.68 13.70 -9.09
CA LYS A 64 -52.23 14.20 -7.78
C LYS A 64 -51.91 13.06 -6.83
N GLY A 65 -52.72 12.00 -6.80
CA GLY A 65 -52.45 10.79 -6.03
C GLY A 65 -51.12 10.14 -6.42
N SER A 66 -50.92 9.95 -7.74
CA SER A 66 -49.69 9.37 -8.29
C SER A 66 -48.44 10.23 -8.03
N LEU A 67 -48.58 11.55 -8.12
CA LEU A 67 -47.51 12.50 -7.82
C LEU A 67 -47.13 12.46 -6.34
N ASN A 68 -48.11 12.47 -5.44
CA ASN A 68 -47.86 12.36 -4.00
C ASN A 68 -47.17 11.05 -3.66
N GLN A 69 -47.59 9.93 -4.26
CA GLN A 69 -46.92 8.65 -4.05
C GLN A 69 -45.48 8.67 -4.55
N SER A 70 -45.24 9.28 -5.71
CA SER A 70 -43.90 9.41 -6.28
C SER A 70 -42.99 10.29 -5.40
N ILE A 71 -43.52 11.36 -4.82
CA ILE A 71 -42.79 12.21 -3.86
C ILE A 71 -42.42 11.41 -2.61
N LEU A 72 -43.36 10.64 -2.06
CA LEU A 72 -43.10 9.81 -0.88
C LEU A 72 -42.01 8.77 -1.14
N VAL A 73 -42.08 8.06 -2.28
CA VAL A 73 -41.05 7.08 -2.66
C VAL A 73 -39.70 7.77 -2.88
N ALA A 74 -39.68 8.94 -3.51
CA ALA A 74 -38.44 9.71 -3.70
C ALA A 74 -37.84 10.17 -2.36
N GLN A 75 -38.67 10.58 -1.39
CA GLN A 75 -38.24 10.94 -0.03
C GLN A 75 -37.66 9.73 0.69
N GLU A 76 -38.36 8.59 0.68
CA GLU A 76 -37.87 7.35 1.30
C GLU A 76 -36.56 6.89 0.68
N ALA A 77 -36.43 6.96 -0.65
CA ALA A 77 -35.19 6.65 -1.35
C ALA A 77 -34.05 7.60 -0.95
N ALA A 78 -34.33 8.91 -0.84
CA ALA A 78 -33.35 9.90 -0.40
C ALA A 78 -32.89 9.64 1.05
N ASP A 79 -33.82 9.33 1.94
CA ASP A 79 -33.52 9.01 3.34
C ASP A 79 -32.71 7.72 3.46
N ASN A 80 -33.04 6.70 2.67
CA ASN A 80 -32.29 5.44 2.64
C ASN A 80 -30.86 5.65 2.11
N VAL A 81 -30.71 6.42 1.03
CA VAL A 81 -29.38 6.78 0.50
C VAL A 81 -28.57 7.54 1.54
N LYS A 82 -29.18 8.50 2.25
CA LYS A 82 -28.52 9.26 3.30
C LYS A 82 -28.08 8.36 4.45
N GLN A 83 -28.97 7.49 4.96
CA GLN A 83 -28.64 6.57 6.04
C GLN A 83 -27.52 5.59 5.65
N THR A 84 -27.57 5.08 4.42
CA THR A 84 -26.54 4.18 3.88
C THR A 84 -25.20 4.90 3.75
N ALA A 85 -25.19 6.13 3.23
CA ALA A 85 -23.99 6.94 3.12
C ALA A 85 -23.38 7.27 4.49
N ASP A 86 -24.21 7.64 5.48
CA ASP A 86 -23.77 7.92 6.85
C ASP A 86 -23.13 6.66 7.48
N HIS A 87 -23.76 5.49 7.31
CA HIS A 87 -23.23 4.23 7.81
C HIS A 87 -21.91 3.85 7.12
N GLN A 88 -21.83 3.96 5.79
CA GLN A 88 -20.61 3.70 5.04
C GLN A 88 -19.47 4.67 5.40
N ALA A 89 -19.79 5.93 5.65
CA ALA A 89 -18.83 6.92 6.13
C ALA A 89 -18.28 6.54 7.50
N GLN A 90 -19.15 6.15 8.45
CA GLN A 90 -18.73 5.68 9.77
C GLN A 90 -17.84 4.42 9.68
N GLN A 91 -18.20 3.46 8.84
CA GLN A 91 -17.39 2.25 8.62
C GLN A 91 -16.01 2.60 8.03
N THR A 92 -15.97 3.54 7.08
CA THR A 92 -14.73 3.98 6.45
C THR A 92 -13.83 4.71 7.44
N ILE A 93 -14.38 5.59 8.28
CA ILE A 93 -13.65 6.27 9.36
C ILE A 93 -13.09 5.25 10.34
N ALA A 94 -13.91 4.29 10.80
CA ALA A 94 -13.46 3.25 11.72
C ALA A 94 -12.35 2.37 11.10
N ALA A 95 -12.50 1.98 9.84
CA ALA A 95 -11.47 1.20 9.13
C ALA A 95 -10.16 1.99 8.97
N ALA A 96 -10.25 3.27 8.64
CA ALA A 96 -9.10 4.16 8.52
C ALA A 96 -8.38 4.36 9.87
N GLN A 97 -9.14 4.54 10.96
CA GLN A 97 -8.59 4.64 12.32
C GLN A 97 -7.86 3.36 12.72
N ASN A 98 -8.51 2.20 12.57
CA ASN A 98 -7.88 0.91 12.86
C ASN A 98 -6.59 0.71 12.05
N LYS A 99 -6.60 1.12 10.77
CA LYS A 99 -5.41 0.99 9.93
C LYS A 99 -4.30 1.94 10.36
N ALA A 100 -4.64 3.16 10.76
CA ALA A 100 -3.68 4.12 11.29
C ALA A 100 -3.05 3.60 12.59
N ASP A 101 -3.84 3.04 13.50
CA ASP A 101 -3.35 2.46 14.76
C ASP A 101 -2.43 1.26 14.52
N GLU A 102 -2.79 0.38 13.58
CA GLU A 102 -1.96 -0.75 13.17
C GLU A 102 -0.61 -0.26 12.62
N LEU A 103 -0.62 0.73 11.72
CA LEU A 103 0.59 1.31 11.15
C LEU A 103 1.46 1.99 12.21
N LEU A 104 0.85 2.74 13.13
CA LEU A 104 1.56 3.42 14.21
C LEU A 104 2.23 2.41 15.15
N SER A 105 1.50 1.35 15.52
CA SER A 105 2.02 0.27 16.35
C SER A 105 3.19 -0.45 15.67
N ALA A 106 3.04 -0.82 14.40
CA ALA A 106 4.09 -1.47 13.62
C ALA A 106 5.34 -0.57 13.48
N ALA A 107 5.15 0.71 13.16
CA ALA A 107 6.23 1.67 13.05
C ALA A 107 6.96 1.87 14.38
N THR A 108 6.20 1.96 15.49
CA THR A 108 6.77 2.11 16.85
C THR A 108 7.56 0.86 17.24
N GLN A 109 7.04 -0.33 16.96
CA GLN A 109 7.74 -1.59 17.20
C GLN A 109 9.04 -1.67 16.41
N GLN A 110 9.01 -1.34 15.12
CA GLN A 110 10.20 -1.32 14.27
C GLN A 110 11.22 -0.29 14.75
N ALA A 111 10.78 0.92 15.12
CA ALA A 111 11.65 1.95 15.66
C ALA A 111 12.36 1.48 16.95
N ASN A 112 11.60 0.86 17.86
CA ASN A 112 12.16 0.31 19.10
C ASN A 112 13.17 -0.82 18.82
N GLN A 113 12.90 -1.68 17.85
CA GLN A 113 13.86 -2.72 17.42
C GLN A 113 15.14 -2.10 16.88
N VAL A 114 15.04 -1.12 15.98
CA VAL A 114 16.21 -0.44 15.41
C VAL A 114 17.02 0.27 16.49
N LEU A 115 16.35 0.93 17.45
CA LEU A 115 17.02 1.58 18.58
C LEU A 115 17.75 0.56 19.47
N ALA A 116 17.13 -0.57 19.77
CA ALA A 116 17.73 -1.64 20.57
C ALA A 116 18.96 -2.23 19.86
N GLU A 117 18.85 -2.55 18.57
CA GLU A 117 19.95 -3.07 17.77
C GLU A 117 21.10 -2.07 17.65
N SER A 118 20.77 -0.80 17.39
CA SER A 118 21.77 0.27 17.27
C SER A 118 22.50 0.50 18.59
N SER A 119 21.78 0.48 19.70
CA SER A 119 22.37 0.59 21.05
C SER A 119 23.30 -0.59 21.35
N LYS A 120 22.89 -1.81 20.98
CA LYS A 120 23.73 -3.00 21.13
C LYS A 120 25.00 -2.91 20.30
N LYS A 121 24.90 -2.47 19.04
CA LYS A 121 26.06 -2.25 18.16
C LYS A 121 26.99 -1.18 18.71
N ALA A 122 26.44 -0.06 19.18
CA ALA A 122 27.22 1.01 19.80
C ALA A 122 27.98 0.52 21.03
N ALA A 123 27.31 -0.21 21.94
CA ALA A 123 27.95 -0.80 23.11
C ALA A 123 29.08 -1.77 22.71
N ALA A 124 28.86 -2.62 21.70
CA ALA A 124 29.88 -3.53 21.19
C ALA A 124 31.10 -2.81 20.61
N VAL A 125 30.88 -1.71 19.87
CA VAL A 125 31.98 -0.88 19.34
C VAL A 125 32.79 -0.24 20.47
N VAL A 126 32.13 0.25 21.52
CA VAL A 126 32.82 0.81 22.70
C VAL A 126 33.68 -0.24 23.39
N VAL A 127 33.14 -1.44 23.61
CA VAL A 127 33.89 -2.57 24.20
C VAL A 127 35.08 -2.94 23.33
N ALA A 128 34.88 -3.19 22.03
CA ALA A 128 35.95 -3.54 21.11
C ALA A 128 37.05 -2.47 21.02
N THR A 129 36.66 -1.18 21.10
CA THR A 129 37.63 -0.07 21.13
C THR A 129 38.49 -0.10 22.38
N ASN A 130 37.91 -0.40 23.55
CA ASN A 130 38.67 -0.50 24.79
C ASN A 130 39.61 -1.71 24.77
N ASP A 131 39.14 -2.87 24.32
CA ASP A 131 39.96 -4.08 24.17
C ASP A 131 41.14 -3.84 23.22
N TYR A 132 40.91 -3.11 22.12
CA TYR A 132 41.96 -2.75 21.18
C TYR A 132 42.99 -1.79 21.80
N ARG A 133 42.54 -0.79 22.58
CA ARG A 133 43.44 0.11 23.32
C ARG A 133 44.32 -0.65 24.30
N ASP A 134 43.77 -1.63 25.01
CA ASP A 134 44.53 -2.43 25.97
C ASP A 134 45.50 -3.39 25.26
N SER A 135 45.12 -3.91 24.10
CA SER A 135 46.00 -4.68 23.21
C SER A 135 47.19 -3.84 22.74
N ILE A 136 46.96 -2.59 22.31
CA ILE A 136 48.04 -1.66 21.93
C ILE A 136 48.97 -1.37 23.10
N LYS A 137 48.43 -1.07 24.30
CA LYS A 137 49.25 -0.84 25.49
C LYS A 137 50.15 -2.04 25.77
N THR A 138 49.58 -3.24 25.75
CA THR A 138 50.31 -4.49 25.99
C THR A 138 51.38 -4.72 24.93
N PHE A 139 51.05 -4.52 23.65
CA PHE A 139 52.01 -4.62 22.55
C PHE A 139 53.18 -3.65 22.72
N ARG A 140 52.89 -2.38 23.05
CA ARG A 140 53.91 -1.36 23.32
C ARG A 140 54.85 -1.80 24.44
N THR A 141 54.32 -2.30 25.57
CA THR A 141 55.15 -2.77 26.70
C THR A 141 56.06 -3.93 26.29
N LYS A 142 55.52 -4.91 25.56
CA LYS A 142 56.31 -6.06 25.06
C LYS A 142 57.40 -5.61 24.08
N MET A 143 57.09 -4.69 23.18
CA MET A 143 58.03 -4.13 22.21
C MET A 143 59.17 -3.39 22.90
N ILE A 144 58.87 -2.55 23.90
CA ILE A 144 59.90 -1.86 24.70
C ILE A 144 60.81 -2.87 25.40
N ALA A 145 60.23 -3.89 26.04
CA ALA A 145 61.02 -4.93 26.71
C ALA A 145 61.95 -5.67 25.73
N MET A 146 61.44 -6.06 24.55
CA MET A 146 62.25 -6.71 23.51
C MET A 146 63.40 -5.82 23.03
N LEU A 147 63.14 -4.53 22.79
CA LEU A 147 64.17 -3.56 22.39
C LEU A 147 65.20 -3.32 23.49
N GLN A 148 64.76 -3.26 24.76
CA GLN A 148 65.67 -3.16 25.91
C GLN A 148 66.58 -4.39 26.01
N THR A 149 66.05 -5.59 25.84
CA THR A 149 66.85 -6.83 25.80
C THR A 149 67.82 -6.84 24.62
N GLN A 150 67.40 -6.37 23.44
CA GLN A 150 68.28 -6.25 22.28
C GLN A 150 69.40 -5.22 22.49
N LEU A 151 69.08 -4.07 23.08
CA LEU A 151 70.05 -3.04 23.44
C LEU A 151 71.03 -3.54 24.50
N GLU A 152 70.54 -4.24 25.52
CA GLU A 152 71.36 -4.87 26.54
C GLU A 152 72.34 -5.86 25.90
N PHE A 153 71.87 -6.72 25.00
CA PHE A 153 72.73 -7.66 24.26
C PHE A 153 73.79 -6.96 23.38
N ALA A 154 73.42 -5.88 22.69
CA ALA A 154 74.35 -5.10 21.87
C ALA A 154 75.41 -4.36 22.71
N ASN A 155 75.05 -3.93 23.93
CA ASN A 155 75.96 -3.25 24.85
C ASN A 155 76.75 -4.20 25.77
N ARG A 156 76.65 -5.53 25.60
CA ARG A 156 77.44 -6.47 26.40
C ARG A 156 78.91 -6.37 26.04
N SER A 157 79.75 -6.41 27.07
CA SER A 157 81.22 -6.42 26.99
C SER A 157 81.76 -7.64 26.22
N ASP A 158 80.95 -8.68 26.02
CA ASP A 158 81.24 -9.85 25.19
C ASP A 158 81.64 -9.45 23.75
N TRP A 159 81.02 -8.39 23.19
CA TRP A 159 81.43 -7.82 21.90
C TRP A 159 82.80 -7.16 22.00
N THR A 160 83.11 -6.50 23.12
CA THR A 160 84.40 -5.87 23.38
C THR A 160 85.51 -6.92 23.50
N GLU A 161 85.24 -8.04 24.17
CA GLU A 161 86.16 -9.18 24.28
C GLU A 161 86.39 -9.88 22.93
N LEU A 162 85.32 -10.06 22.13
CA LEU A 162 85.42 -10.60 20.77
C LEU A 162 86.17 -9.67 19.80
N LEU A 163 86.09 -8.34 19.99
CA LEU A 163 86.77 -7.34 19.15
C LEU A 163 88.21 -7.07 19.58
N GLU A 164 88.55 -7.25 20.87
CA GLU A 164 89.92 -7.11 21.39
C GLU A 164 90.75 -8.40 21.27
N GLY A 165 90.09 -9.58 21.22
CA GLY A 165 90.74 -10.88 21.18
C GLY A 165 90.78 -11.53 19.80
N SER A 166 91.73 -11.15 18.93
CA SER A 166 92.37 -12.11 18.00
C SER A 166 93.56 -11.48 17.28
N ASP A 167 94.75 -11.87 17.74
CA ASP A 167 96.00 -11.72 17.01
C ASP A 167 95.98 -12.66 15.79
N TYR A 168 95.89 -12.11 14.58
CA TYR A 168 95.76 -12.84 13.31
C TYR A 168 97.06 -13.52 12.83
N HIS A 169 97.93 -13.96 13.75
CA HIS A 169 99.28 -14.46 13.41
C HIS A 169 99.52 -15.97 13.55
N GLN A 170 98.52 -16.78 13.92
CA GLN A 170 98.65 -18.26 13.94
C GLN A 170 97.96 -18.93 12.74
N PHE A 171 98.49 -18.68 11.55
CA PHE A 171 98.10 -19.41 10.33
C PHE A 171 98.90 -20.72 10.13
N GLN A 172 99.90 -21.01 10.97
CA GLN A 172 100.75 -22.20 10.78
C GLN A 172 100.13 -23.52 11.27
N GLU A 173 99.20 -23.50 12.22
CA GLU A 173 98.55 -24.74 12.72
C GLU A 173 97.47 -25.29 11.76
N ILE A 174 96.86 -24.43 10.95
CA ILE A 174 95.80 -24.83 9.99
C ILE A 174 96.39 -25.65 8.83
N ASN A 175 97.62 -25.37 8.42
CA ASN A 175 98.23 -26.01 7.26
C ASN A 175 98.64 -27.48 7.52
N ASP A 176 98.98 -27.80 8.76
CA ASP A 176 99.34 -29.16 9.17
C ASP A 176 98.09 -30.04 9.39
N ALA A 177 96.99 -29.45 9.86
CA ALA A 177 95.70 -30.14 9.99
C ALA A 177 95.08 -30.51 8.62
N VAL A 178 95.23 -29.65 7.60
CA VAL A 178 94.71 -29.91 6.24
C VAL A 178 95.47 -31.03 5.53
N LYS A 179 96.79 -31.16 5.75
CA LYS A 179 97.59 -32.26 5.18
C LYS A 179 97.24 -33.64 5.74
N GLN A 180 96.79 -33.72 7.00
CA GLN A 180 96.35 -34.99 7.58
C GLN A 180 94.98 -35.43 7.05
N LEU A 181 94.11 -34.48 6.69
CA LEU A 181 92.74 -34.77 6.23
C LEU A 181 92.69 -35.36 4.81
N ASP A 182 93.63 -35.02 3.93
CA ASP A 182 93.71 -35.58 2.56
C ASP A 182 94.20 -37.04 2.52
N SER A 183 94.84 -37.54 3.59
CA SER A 183 95.32 -38.93 3.68
C SER A 183 94.23 -39.96 4.04
N LEU A 184 93.01 -39.51 4.36
CA LEU A 184 91.88 -40.36 4.79
C LEU A 184 90.70 -40.37 3.80
N ARG A 185 90.96 -40.29 2.50
CA ARG A 185 89.94 -40.56 1.47
C ARG A 185 89.91 -42.03 1.04
N SER A 186 89.18 -42.84 1.80
CA SER A 186 88.51 -44.04 1.25
C SER A 186 87.39 -44.46 2.20
N ASN A 187 86.24 -43.81 2.05
CA ASN A 187 84.89 -44.38 2.24
C ASN A 187 83.89 -43.23 2.04
N SER A 188 83.43 -43.06 0.79
CA SER A 188 82.33 -42.14 0.51
C SER A 188 81.05 -42.72 1.07
N VAL A 189 80.43 -41.99 2.01
CA VAL A 189 79.05 -42.26 2.44
C VAL A 189 78.11 -41.52 1.49
N GLU A 190 77.39 -42.29 0.67
CA GLU A 190 76.23 -41.81 -0.09
C GLU A 190 75.17 -41.30 0.89
N SER A 191 74.77 -40.04 0.71
CA SER A 191 73.72 -39.42 1.52
C SER A 191 72.35 -39.70 0.90
N GLU A 192 71.60 -40.66 1.46
CA GLU A 192 70.15 -40.71 1.27
C GLU A 192 69.45 -39.93 2.40
N SER A 193 68.84 -38.80 2.04
CA SER A 193 68.05 -37.98 2.95
C SER A 193 66.70 -38.64 3.21
N ASN A 194 66.56 -39.38 4.30
CA ASN A 194 65.28 -39.94 4.74
C ASN A 194 64.54 -38.96 5.67
N GLN A 195 64.18 -37.79 5.15
CA GLN A 195 63.19 -36.91 5.77
C GLN A 195 62.31 -36.28 4.69
N SER A 196 61.09 -36.81 4.58
CA SER A 196 60.02 -36.22 3.79
C SER A 196 59.47 -34.99 4.51
N LEU A 197 59.59 -33.83 3.88
CA LEU A 197 58.81 -32.64 4.26
C LEU A 197 57.31 -32.99 4.20
N PRO A 198 56.50 -32.60 5.19
CA PRO A 198 55.06 -32.79 5.09
C PRO A 198 54.56 -32.07 3.83
N LYS A 199 53.88 -32.82 2.95
CA LYS A 199 53.27 -32.27 1.74
C LYS A 199 52.40 -31.06 2.13
N ARG A 200 52.76 -29.89 1.62
CA ARG A 200 51.89 -28.72 1.55
C ARG A 200 50.53 -29.20 1.06
N LYS A 201 49.51 -29.18 1.93
CA LYS A 201 48.12 -29.34 1.48
C LYS A 201 47.94 -28.37 0.32
N GLN A 202 47.61 -28.91 -0.85
CA GLN A 202 47.20 -28.11 -1.99
C GLN A 202 46.13 -27.15 -1.48
N ARG A 203 46.47 -25.86 -1.50
CA ARG A 203 45.49 -24.79 -1.37
C ARG A 203 44.54 -25.05 -2.54
N SER A 204 43.31 -25.45 -2.24
CA SER A 204 42.24 -25.51 -3.22
C SER A 204 42.29 -24.20 -4.00
N GLU A 205 42.47 -24.37 -5.30
CA GLU A 205 42.42 -23.33 -6.30
C GLU A 205 41.05 -22.67 -6.18
N TYR A 206 40.99 -21.54 -5.46
CA TYR A 206 39.86 -20.63 -5.57
C TYR A 206 40.01 -19.95 -6.93
N ALA A 207 39.57 -20.64 -7.98
CA ALA A 207 39.36 -20.09 -9.31
C ALA A 207 38.00 -19.38 -9.38
N GLU A 208 37.73 -18.47 -8.45
CA GLU A 208 36.68 -17.47 -8.65
C GLU A 208 37.36 -16.15 -9.02
N PRO A 209 37.09 -15.60 -10.23
CA PRO A 209 37.67 -14.32 -10.62
C PRO A 209 37.19 -13.25 -9.64
N THR A 210 38.09 -12.36 -9.22
CA THR A 210 37.72 -11.20 -8.39
C THR A 210 36.64 -10.40 -9.12
N VAL A 211 35.51 -10.15 -8.46
CA VAL A 211 34.35 -9.47 -9.06
C VAL A 211 34.09 -8.14 -8.35
N LEU A 212 33.81 -7.09 -9.11
CA LEU A 212 33.41 -5.79 -8.57
C LEU A 212 31.88 -5.76 -8.38
N ILE A 213 31.44 -5.40 -7.18
CA ILE A 213 30.02 -5.30 -6.80
C ILE A 213 29.68 -3.82 -6.64
N PHE A 214 28.78 -3.30 -7.48
CA PHE A 214 28.35 -1.91 -7.41
C PHE A 214 27.14 -1.73 -6.47
N PRO A 215 26.90 -0.52 -5.92
CA PRO A 215 25.82 -0.25 -4.95
C PRO A 215 24.40 -0.51 -5.45
N ASN A 216 24.23 -0.69 -6.77
CA ASN A 216 22.98 -1.07 -7.43
C ASN A 216 22.80 -2.59 -7.59
N GLY A 217 23.74 -3.40 -7.11
CA GLY A 217 23.69 -4.87 -7.14
C GLY A 217 24.22 -5.50 -8.44
N GLU A 218 24.79 -4.71 -9.36
CA GLU A 218 25.37 -5.24 -10.59
C GLU A 218 26.80 -5.77 -10.34
N VAL A 219 27.12 -6.93 -10.94
CA VAL A 219 28.34 -7.71 -10.67
C VAL A 219 29.11 -7.90 -11.96
N ARG A 220 30.37 -7.43 -12.03
CA ARG A 220 31.23 -7.55 -13.25
C ARG A 220 32.62 -8.12 -12.95
N PRO A 221 33.12 -9.07 -13.78
CA PRO A 221 34.46 -9.62 -13.61
C PRO A 221 35.52 -8.55 -13.91
N ILE A 222 36.64 -8.58 -13.18
CA ILE A 222 37.83 -7.77 -13.45
C ILE A 222 38.59 -8.32 -14.66
#